data_AF-A0A485BBU5-F1
#
_entry.id   AF-A0A485BBU5-F1
#
_cell.length_a   1.000
_cell.length_b   1.000
_cell.length_c   1.000
_cell.angle_alpha   90.00
_cell.angle_beta   90.00
_cell.angle_gamma   90.00
#
_symmetry.space_group_name_H-M   'P 1'
#
loop_
_entity.id
_entity.type
_entity.pdbx_description
1 polymer ?
#
loop_
_entity_poly.entity_id
_entity_poly.type
_entity_poly.pdbx_seq_one_letter_code
_entity_poly.pdbx_strand_id
1 'polypeptide(L)'
;MRFYQVEPTLENYWRGIILFGKNVASYKFALAHALYDVKPEGSDLILLDDLAVPFSDHLCRHLQHAPKQITSRSSQFIAACSQFNAGRDQP
;
A
#
# COMPACT_ATOMS: atom_id res chain seq x y z
N MET A 1 14.87 -26.55 -4.97
CA MET A 1 13.68 -26.24 -4.15
C MET A 1 12.47 -26.15 -5.07
N ARG A 2 11.46 -27.02 -4.92
CA ARG A 2 10.18 -26.89 -5.64
C ARG A 2 9.28 -25.98 -4.80
N PHE A 3 9.20 -24.70 -5.15
CA PHE A 3 8.40 -23.68 -4.45
C PHE A 3 6.94 -23.62 -4.95
N TYR A 4 6.46 -24.65 -5.66
CA TYR A 4 5.20 -24.61 -6.40
C TYR A 4 4.36 -25.87 -6.13
N GLN A 5 3.87 -26.03 -4.90
CA GLN A 5 2.47 -26.42 -4.79
C GLN A 5 1.71 -25.10 -4.74
N VAL A 6 1.31 -24.61 -5.92
CA VAL A 6 0.40 -23.47 -6.02
C VAL A 6 -0.95 -24.00 -5.59
N GLU A 7 -1.20 -24.03 -4.29
CA GLU A 7 -2.55 -24.24 -3.79
C GLU A 7 -3.35 -22.99 -4.17
N PRO A 8 -4.38 -23.13 -5.02
CA PRO A 8 -5.12 -22.00 -5.57
C PRO A 8 -6.14 -21.44 -4.55
N THR A 9 -5.68 -21.12 -3.35
CA THR A 9 -6.49 -20.51 -2.29
C THR A 9 -6.55 -19.01 -2.50
N LEU A 10 -7.64 -18.38 -2.04
CA LEU A 10 -7.81 -16.93 -2.10
C LEU A 10 -6.66 -16.21 -1.37
N GLU A 11 -6.20 -16.74 -0.24
CA GLU A 11 -5.06 -16.21 0.51
C GLU A 11 -3.77 -16.25 -0.32
N ASN A 12 -3.48 -17.37 -0.99
CA ASN A 12 -2.28 -17.49 -1.81
C ASN A 12 -2.33 -16.56 -3.03
N TYR A 13 -3.50 -16.39 -3.65
CA TYR A 13 -3.67 -15.41 -4.72
C TYR A 13 -3.45 -13.99 -4.22
N TRP A 14 -4.05 -13.61 -3.09
CA TRP A 14 -3.86 -12.30 -2.47
C TRP A 14 -2.39 -12.02 -2.16
N ARG A 15 -1.72 -12.95 -1.45
CA ARG A 15 -0.29 -12.87 -1.14
C ARG A 15 0.55 -12.77 -2.41
N GLY A 16 0.20 -13.51 -3.45
CA GLY A 16 0.87 -13.47 -4.74
C GLY A 16 0.78 -12.11 -5.41
N ILE A 17 -0.40 -11.49 -5.43
CA ILE A 17 -0.62 -10.15 -5.98
C ILE A 17 0.20 -9.11 -5.21
N ILE A 18 0.15 -9.15 -3.88
CA ILE A 18 0.89 -8.18 -3.05
C ILE A 18 2.40 -8.39 -3.17
N LEU A 19 2.91 -9.62 -3.12
CA LEU A 19 4.36 -9.87 -3.13
C LEU A 19 4.99 -9.74 -4.53
N PHE A 20 4.32 -10.21 -5.58
CA PHE A 20 4.88 -10.34 -6.92
C PHE A 20 4.20 -9.49 -7.99
N GLY A 21 3.15 -8.73 -7.64
CA GLY A 21 2.51 -7.81 -8.56
C GLY A 21 3.49 -6.79 -9.14
N LYS A 22 3.24 -6.37 -10.40
CA LYS A 22 4.09 -5.42 -11.15
C LYS A 22 4.13 -4.01 -10.56
N ASN A 23 3.27 -3.71 -9.59
CA ASN A 23 3.25 -2.44 -8.89
C ASN A 23 4.45 -2.27 -7.98
N VAL A 24 4.76 -1.00 -7.71
CA VAL A 24 5.82 -0.57 -6.81
C VAL A 24 5.56 -1.05 -5.38
N ALA A 25 6.61 -1.51 -4.68
CA ALA A 25 6.48 -2.17 -3.39
C ALA A 25 5.86 -1.28 -2.30
N SER A 26 6.30 -0.02 -2.16
CA SER A 26 5.73 0.86 -1.15
C SER A 26 4.22 1.10 -1.35
N TYR A 27 3.76 1.25 -2.60
CA TYR A 27 2.34 1.48 -2.86
C TYR A 27 1.48 0.22 -2.69
N LYS A 28 1.94 -0.95 -3.13
CA LYS A 28 1.15 -2.19 -3.03
C LYS A 28 0.94 -2.62 -1.57
N PHE A 29 1.97 -2.45 -0.72
CA PHE A 29 1.84 -2.76 0.70
C PHE A 29 0.94 -1.76 1.42
N ALA A 30 1.07 -0.46 1.13
CA ALA A 30 0.17 0.56 1.69
C ALA A 30 -1.29 0.32 1.28
N LEU A 31 -1.54 -0.02 0.01
CA LEU A 31 -2.88 -0.34 -0.47
C LEU A 31 -3.44 -1.61 0.18
N ALA A 32 -2.63 -2.66 0.32
CA ALA A 32 -3.05 -3.88 0.99
C ALA A 32 -3.52 -3.61 2.43
N HIS A 33 -2.75 -2.83 3.19
CA HIS A 33 -3.12 -2.44 4.54
C HIS A 33 -4.38 -1.56 4.58
N ALA A 34 -4.48 -0.57 3.69
CA ALA A 34 -5.68 0.28 3.61
C ALA A 34 -6.95 -0.53 3.33
N LEU A 35 -6.88 -1.53 2.45
CA LEU A 35 -8.01 -2.42 2.16
C LEU A 35 -8.42 -3.30 3.34
N TYR A 36 -7.51 -3.62 4.27
CA TYR A 36 -7.87 -4.32 5.50
C TYR A 36 -8.56 -3.40 6.52
N ASP A 37 -8.23 -2.11 6.51
CA ASP A 37 -8.78 -1.14 7.45
C ASP A 37 -10.17 -0.64 7.02
N VAL A 38 -10.42 -0.54 5.71
CA VAL A 38 -11.73 -0.21 5.17
C VAL A 38 -12.67 -1.39 5.40
N LYS A 39 -13.67 -1.20 6.28
CA LYS A 39 -14.71 -2.19 6.49
C LYS A 39 -15.81 -2.01 5.45
N PRO A 40 -16.12 -3.03 4.63
CA PRO A 40 -17.26 -2.95 3.73
C PRO A 40 -18.55 -2.97 4.55
N GLU A 41 -19.24 -1.84 4.63
CA GLU A 41 -20.58 -1.75 5.22
C GLU A 41 -21.64 -2.31 4.25
N GLY A 42 -21.52 -3.60 3.93
CA GLY A 42 -22.49 -4.32 3.08
C GLY A 42 -22.34 -4.07 1.57
N SER A 43 -21.26 -3.45 1.12
CA SER A 43 -20.96 -3.19 -0.29
C SER A 43 -19.52 -3.57 -0.61
N ASP A 44 -19.32 -4.21 -1.77
CA ASP A 44 -17.99 -4.51 -2.32
C ASP A 44 -17.37 -3.31 -3.05
N LEU A 45 -18.10 -2.20 -3.16
CA LEU A 45 -17.60 -0.95 -3.74
C LEU A 45 -16.86 -0.14 -2.67
N ILE A 46 -15.58 0.12 -2.94
CA ILE A 46 -14.76 1.04 -2.14
C ILE A 46 -14.42 2.25 -3.02
N LEU A 47 -14.76 3.47 -2.58
CA LEU A 47 -14.41 4.68 -3.31
C LEU A 47 -12.95 5.04 -3.08
N LEU A 48 -12.36 5.78 -4.02
CA LEU A 48 -11.00 6.29 -3.86
C LEU A 48 -10.87 7.24 -2.66
N ASP A 49 -11.91 8.01 -2.39
CA ASP A 49 -11.94 8.94 -1.25
C ASP A 49 -11.90 8.19 0.09
N ASP A 50 -12.57 7.03 0.19
CA ASP A 50 -12.54 6.17 1.37
C ASP A 50 -11.14 5.59 1.61
N LEU A 51 -10.39 5.34 0.52
CA LEU A 51 -9.03 4.83 0.58
C LEU A 51 -7.98 5.92 0.80
N ALA A 52 -8.25 7.17 0.44
CA ALA A 52 -7.25 8.22 0.35
C ALA A 52 -6.49 8.41 1.69
N VAL A 53 -7.23 8.52 2.79
CA VAL A 53 -6.67 8.70 4.14
C VAL A 53 -5.91 7.44 4.61
N PRO A 54 -6.53 6.25 4.71
CA PRO A 54 -5.83 5.07 5.22
C PRO A 54 -4.62 4.69 4.34
N PHE A 55 -4.72 4.82 3.02
CA PHE A 55 -3.61 4.58 2.11
C PHE A 55 -2.42 5.51 2.36
N SER A 56 -2.69 6.82 2.45
CA SER A 56 -1.64 7.82 2.65
C SER A 56 -0.97 7.66 4.02
N ASP A 57 -1.75 7.34 5.05
CA ASP A 57 -1.23 7.08 6.40
C ASP A 57 -0.32 5.84 6.46
N HIS A 58 -0.75 4.71 5.88
CA HIS A 58 0.10 3.51 5.78
C HIS A 58 1.37 3.77 4.99
N LEU A 59 1.29 4.56 3.92
CA LEU A 59 2.46 4.94 3.14
C LEU A 59 3.41 5.85 3.94
N CYS A 60 2.89 6.84 4.66
CA CYS A 60 3.66 7.69 5.57
C CYS A 60 4.39 6.84 6.63
N ARG A 61 3.68 5.95 7.33
CA ARG A 61 4.27 5.05 8.33
C ARG A 61 5.32 4.12 7.73
N HIS A 62 5.07 3.57 6.54
CA HIS A 62 6.04 2.74 5.84
C HIS A 62 7.33 3.51 5.55
N LEU A 63 7.23 4.75 5.05
CA LEU A 63 8.37 5.60 4.72
C LEU A 63 9.24 5.99 5.94
N GLN A 64 8.69 5.94 7.16
CA GLN A 64 9.46 6.20 8.38
C GLN A 64 10.42 5.04 8.72
N HIS A 65 10.03 3.80 8.42
CA HIS A 65 10.78 2.60 8.78
C HIS A 65 11.61 2.04 7.62
N ALA A 66 11.13 2.23 6.39
CA ALA A 66 11.75 1.74 5.17
C ALA A 66 11.84 2.85 4.12
N PRO A 67 13.02 3.10 3.54
CA PRO A 67 13.15 4.08 2.47
C PRO A 67 12.32 3.66 1.24
N LYS A 68 11.87 4.65 0.46
CA LYS A 68 11.03 4.46 -0.73
C LYS A 68 11.52 3.30 -1.60
N GLN A 69 10.67 2.32 -1.85
CA GLN A 69 10.98 1.17 -2.72
C GLN A 69 10.28 1.36 -4.06
N ILE A 70 10.67 2.41 -4.80
CA ILE A 70 10.03 2.85 -6.03
C ILE A 70 10.94 2.74 -7.25
N THR A 71 10.34 2.53 -8.42
CA THR A 71 11.07 2.45 -9.70
C THR A 71 11.31 3.82 -10.34
N SER A 72 10.51 4.83 -9.99
CA SER A 72 10.68 6.19 -10.49
C SER A 72 11.77 6.94 -9.72
N ARG A 73 12.46 7.86 -10.39
CA ARG A 73 13.49 8.72 -9.75
C ARG A 73 12.87 9.65 -8.70
N SER A 74 11.68 10.18 -8.99
CA SER A 74 10.93 11.09 -8.13
C SER A 74 9.43 10.75 -8.11
N SER A 75 8.74 11.23 -7.07
CA SER A 75 7.29 11.20 -6.93
C SER A 75 6.89 12.38 -6.05
N GLN A 76 6.01 13.26 -6.56
CA GLN A 76 5.49 14.40 -5.79
C GLN A 76 4.71 13.91 -4.57
N PHE A 77 3.96 12.82 -4.72
CA PHE A 77 3.18 12.24 -3.64
C PHE A 77 4.06 11.68 -2.50
N ILE A 78 5.12 10.93 -2.84
CA ILE A 78 6.07 10.42 -1.82
C ILE A 78 6.80 11.57 -1.13
N ALA A 79 7.11 12.65 -1.87
CA ALA A 79 7.71 13.84 -1.29
C ALA A 79 6.77 14.50 -0.27
N ALA A 80 5.48 14.65 -0.59
CA ALA A 80 4.48 15.14 0.34
C ALA A 80 4.37 14.25 1.60
N CYS A 81 4.26 12.92 1.45
CA CYS A 81 4.26 12.00 2.59
C CYS A 81 5.51 12.14 3.48
N SER A 82 6.68 12.35 2.86
CA SER A 82 7.94 12.53 3.59
C SER A 82 8.01 13.89 4.30
N GLN A 83 7.39 14.94 3.74
CA GLN A 83 7.29 16.26 4.36
C GLN A 83 6.32 16.25 5.54
N PHE A 84 5.17 15.59 5.38
CA PHE A 84 4.21 15.31 6.45
C PHE A 84 4.89 14.59 7.63
N ASN A 85 5.62 13.50 7.36
CA ASN A 85 6.38 12.78 8.38
C ASN A 85 7.43 13.62 9.12
N ALA A 86 7.97 14.64 8.45
CA ALA A 86 8.95 15.56 9.03
C ALA A 86 8.31 16.74 9.77
N GLY A 87 6.97 16.78 9.89
CA GLY A 87 6.23 17.88 10.52
C GLY A 87 6.23 19.17 9.71
N ARG A 88 6.57 19.12 8.42
CA ARG A 88 6.65 20.31 7.55
C ARG A 88 5.33 20.66 6.86
N ASP A 89 4.40 19.72 6.81
CA ASP A 89 3.02 19.88 6.31
C ASP A 89 2.03 19.43 7.39
N GLN A 90 1.94 20.17 8.50
CA GLN A 90 0.82 20.04 9.43
C GLN A 90 -0.21 21.13 9.12
N PRO A 91 -1.52 20.81 9.10
CA PRO A 91 -2.57 21.83 9.03
C PRO A 91 -2.61 22.72 10.28
#